data_AF-A0A9W8HR29-F1
#
_entry.id   AF-A0A9W8HR29-F1
#
_cell.length_a   1.000
_cell.length_b   1.000
_cell.length_c   1.000
_cell.angle_alpha   90.00
_cell.angle_beta   90.00
_cell.angle_gamma   90.00
#
_symmetry.space_group_name_H-M   'P 1'
#
loop_
_entity.id
_entity.type
_entity.pdbx_description
1 polymer ?
#
loop_
_entity_poly.entity_id
_entity_poly.type
_entity_poly.pdbx_seq_one_letter_code
_entity_poly.pdbx_strand_id
1 'polypeptide(L)'
;MRARLTVLSLGQTFQVPVGGMDKPLAFSVAALEPMDAVDIVDTDLSVDIVHVDGDVISGRPKDDAEQQQIDELIPGVTRDITIAKDRPRVFQLHIPADVENAEISIVCQPGSDASLCASRILRNPGILDNEWFNCSPPSQQPKSLFIECAQFPSGSNTIYASVVGFTDTCTATIEARFDVPAKPEQTNLSASEAIDKVDADERLCSNCGSSVPIARFEMHRAVCERHNVKCPKCSRIFKRGSEELDQHWHCDICNEAGEISDCTKHMDFYHTPCKCSCDSSLNYPSLVALADHRRTDCENRLIECQYCHTIVAQGPVSSAAEAIMLGQRAHEFECGSRSITCVKCKTYVRIRQVQVHMRVHEMKEAEARANMVPCVNRECRRERGDNLLGLCSICFGPLYSGQYDPGNQKLLKRLARNLHMQLTSGCGSASCRNTHCASGRANAIADASAAPLSQTEAAAMLVPVLKAYAPLATATGGHSTVDYSGIDLHLCV
;
A
#
# COMPACT_ATOMS: atom_id res chain seq x y z
N MET A 1 -0.56 13.94 -29.77
CA MET A 1 0.57 13.33 -30.53
C MET A 1 1.85 13.65 -29.77
N ARG A 2 2.42 12.71 -29.00
CA ARG A 2 3.72 12.94 -28.34
C ARG A 2 4.79 12.95 -29.42
N ALA A 3 5.25 14.12 -29.84
CA ALA A 3 6.47 14.22 -30.62
C ALA A 3 7.60 13.70 -29.70
N ARG A 4 8.03 12.46 -29.92
CA ARG A 4 9.19 11.90 -29.23
C ARG A 4 10.39 12.69 -29.74
N LEU A 5 10.78 13.72 -28.98
CA LEU A 5 12.01 14.45 -29.24
C LEU A 5 13.15 13.48 -29.00
N THR A 6 13.85 13.12 -30.08
CA THR A 6 15.08 12.33 -30.00
C THR A 6 16.31 13.23 -29.93
N VAL A 7 16.18 14.51 -30.31
CA VAL A 7 17.27 15.49 -30.31
C VAL A 7 16.77 16.78 -29.68
N LEU A 8 17.59 17.38 -28.81
CA LEU A 8 17.42 18.75 -28.31
C LEU A 8 18.46 19.66 -28.98
N SER A 9 18.03 20.84 -29.42
CA SER A 9 18.91 21.88 -29.97
C SER A 9 18.80 23.18 -29.18
N LEU A 10 19.88 23.95 -29.12
CA LEU A 10 19.91 25.26 -28.49
C LEU A 10 18.84 26.18 -29.10
N GLY A 11 18.06 26.86 -28.26
CA GLY A 11 16.96 27.74 -28.66
C GLY A 11 15.69 27.02 -29.13
N GLN A 12 15.66 25.68 -29.11
CA GLN A 12 14.46 24.92 -29.45
C GLN A 12 13.39 25.12 -28.38
N THR A 13 12.18 25.50 -28.81
CA THR A 13 11.02 25.55 -27.94
C THR A 13 10.17 24.30 -28.07
N PHE A 14 9.74 23.73 -26.95
CA PHE A 14 8.84 22.58 -26.94
C PHE A 14 7.81 22.70 -25.81
N GLN A 15 6.67 22.04 -25.99
CA GLN A 15 5.58 22.06 -25.03
C GLN A 15 5.57 20.76 -24.23
N VAL A 16 5.59 20.90 -22.91
CA VAL A 16 5.48 19.78 -21.97
C VAL A 16 4.09 19.84 -21.34
N PRO A 17 3.23 18.82 -21.53
CA PRO A 17 2.00 18.71 -20.78
C PRO A 17 2.35 18.42 -19.32
N VAL A 18 1.98 19.32 -18.42
CA VAL A 18 2.16 19.15 -16.97
C VAL A 18 0.80 18.76 -16.39
N GLY A 19 0.76 17.61 -15.71
CA GLY A 19 -0.45 17.19 -15.01
C GLY A 19 -0.87 18.23 -13.96
N GLY A 20 -2.15 18.56 -13.93
CA GLY A 20 -2.71 19.62 -13.07
C GLY A 20 -2.90 20.98 -13.78
N MET A 21 -2.22 21.24 -14.90
CA MET A 21 -2.40 22.49 -15.66
C MET A 21 -3.23 22.27 -16.93
N ASP A 22 -4.23 23.14 -17.17
CA ASP A 22 -5.06 23.08 -18.38
C ASP A 22 -4.32 23.52 -19.66
N LYS A 23 -3.15 24.14 -19.53
CA LYS A 23 -2.29 24.54 -20.64
C LYS A 23 -0.90 23.89 -20.50
N PRO A 24 -0.33 23.34 -21.59
CA PRO A 24 1.03 22.83 -21.55
C PRO A 24 2.02 23.98 -21.33
N LEU A 25 3.05 23.73 -20.53
CA LEU A 25 4.12 24.70 -20.31
C LEU A 25 5.06 24.68 -21.53
N ALA A 26 5.39 25.87 -22.03
CA ALA A 26 6.38 26.04 -23.09
C ALA A 26 7.76 26.18 -22.45
N PHE A 27 8.68 25.31 -22.85
CA PHE A 27 10.09 25.35 -22.46
C PHE A 27 10.94 25.79 -23.65
N SER A 28 12.03 26.50 -23.38
CA SER A 28 13.05 26.87 -24.37
C SER A 28 14.41 26.38 -23.89
N VAL A 29 15.18 25.73 -24.75
CA VAL A 29 16.54 25.28 -24.42
C VAL A 29 17.47 26.50 -24.40
N ALA A 30 17.79 27.01 -23.20
CA ALA A 30 18.64 28.18 -23.04
C ALA A 30 20.14 27.87 -23.18
N ALA A 31 20.57 26.68 -22.76
CA ALA A 31 21.94 26.20 -22.85
C ALA A 31 21.95 24.67 -23.01
N LEU A 32 22.96 24.14 -23.71
CA LEU A 32 23.13 22.71 -23.91
C LEU A 32 24.64 22.41 -23.95
N GLU A 33 25.10 21.48 -23.11
CA GLU A 33 26.47 20.97 -23.11
C GLU A 33 26.45 19.46 -23.44
N PRO A 34 27.45 18.92 -24.16
CA PRO A 34 28.68 19.57 -24.61
C PRO A 34 28.56 20.30 -25.97
N MET A 35 27.43 20.17 -26.67
CA MET A 35 27.22 20.75 -28.01
C MET A 35 25.85 21.40 -28.11
N ASP A 36 25.69 22.30 -29.08
CA ASP A 36 24.43 23.03 -29.33
C ASP A 36 23.29 22.15 -29.88
N ALA A 37 23.56 20.87 -30.18
CA ALA A 37 22.56 19.87 -30.49
C ALA A 37 23.01 18.50 -29.97
N VAL A 38 22.17 17.82 -29.18
CA VAL A 38 22.50 16.56 -28.53
C VAL A 38 21.34 15.56 -28.71
N ASP A 39 21.68 14.31 -29.03
CA ASP A 39 20.76 13.18 -29.00
C ASP A 39 20.47 12.81 -27.55
N ILE A 40 19.19 12.73 -27.19
CA ILE A 40 18.73 12.52 -25.82
C ILE A 40 18.22 11.09 -25.58
N VAL A 41 18.33 10.20 -26.56
CA VAL A 41 17.98 8.79 -26.39
C VAL A 41 19.07 8.09 -25.57
N ASP A 42 18.67 7.38 -24.52
CA ASP A 42 19.55 6.62 -23.61
C ASP A 42 20.72 7.44 -23.02
N THR A 43 20.53 8.75 -22.85
CA THR A 43 21.53 9.67 -22.32
C THR A 43 21.08 10.23 -20.97
N ASP A 44 21.97 10.23 -19.98
CA ASP A 44 21.71 10.86 -18.68
C ASP A 44 21.77 12.39 -18.84
N LEU A 45 20.64 13.06 -18.58
CA LEU A 45 20.51 14.51 -18.68
C LEU A 45 20.39 15.14 -17.29
N SER A 46 21.27 16.10 -16.99
CA SER A 46 21.09 17.05 -15.90
C SER A 46 20.34 18.27 -16.42
N VAL A 47 19.22 18.63 -15.79
CA VAL A 47 18.34 19.71 -16.25
C VAL A 47 18.21 20.77 -15.17
N ASP A 48 18.58 22.01 -15.52
CA ASP A 48 18.32 23.21 -14.72
C ASP A 48 17.18 24.01 -15.35
N ILE A 49 16.13 24.27 -14.57
CA ILE A 49 14.93 24.99 -15.03
C ILE A 49 14.96 26.40 -14.47
N VAL A 50 14.94 27.39 -15.37
CA VAL A 50 14.87 28.82 -15.03
C VAL A 50 13.51 29.37 -15.47
N HIS A 51 12.81 30.06 -14.55
CA HIS A 51 11.56 30.75 -14.85
C HIS A 51 11.84 32.04 -15.63
N VAL A 52 11.06 32.31 -16.68
CA VAL A 52 11.18 33.53 -17.49
C VAL A 52 9.89 34.33 -17.36
N ASP A 53 9.90 35.37 -16.54
CA ASP A 53 8.81 36.35 -16.51
C ASP A 53 9.00 37.38 -17.63
N GLY A 54 8.21 37.25 -18.71
CA GLY A 54 8.09 38.25 -19.77
C GLY A 54 9.23 38.32 -20.78
N ASP A 55 8.91 38.81 -21.99
CA ASP A 55 9.76 38.92 -23.18
C ASP A 55 11.10 39.65 -22.94
N VAL A 56 12.17 38.97 -22.51
CA VAL A 56 13.54 39.48 -22.69
C VAL A 56 14.54 38.33 -22.90
N ILE A 57 14.98 38.16 -24.15
CA ILE A 57 16.24 37.52 -24.51
C ILE A 57 17.36 38.51 -24.16
N SER A 58 17.93 38.46 -22.94
CA SER A 58 19.32 38.86 -22.66
C SER A 58 19.66 38.79 -21.17
N GLY A 59 20.61 37.91 -20.83
CA GLY A 59 21.75 38.22 -19.98
C GLY A 59 21.55 38.69 -18.53
N ARG A 60 21.82 37.75 -17.61
CA ARG A 60 22.04 37.87 -16.15
C ARG A 60 20.78 37.92 -15.27
N PRO A 61 20.67 37.00 -14.29
CA PRO A 61 19.51 36.94 -13.41
C PRO A 61 19.56 38.09 -12.39
N LYS A 62 18.43 38.79 -12.26
CA LYS A 62 18.05 39.40 -11.00
C LYS A 62 17.35 38.31 -10.20
N ASP A 63 17.97 37.92 -9.10
CA ASP A 63 17.30 37.22 -8.01
C ASP A 63 16.11 38.07 -7.57
N ASP A 64 14.90 37.51 -7.67
CA ASP A 64 13.69 37.81 -6.87
C ASP A 64 12.49 37.10 -7.53
N ALA A 65 12.56 35.76 -7.68
CA ALA A 65 11.37 34.95 -7.89
C ALA A 65 10.79 34.63 -6.52
N GLU A 66 9.58 35.12 -6.20
CA GLU A 66 8.80 34.71 -5.04
C GLU A 66 8.53 33.19 -5.14
N GLN A 67 9.48 32.37 -4.66
CA GLN A 67 9.24 30.95 -4.42
C GLN A 67 8.01 30.87 -3.51
N GLN A 68 6.96 30.20 -3.97
CA GLN A 68 5.74 29.99 -3.19
C GLN A 68 6.14 29.37 -1.86
N GLN A 69 6.08 30.16 -0.78
CA GLN A 69 6.59 29.78 0.52
C GLN A 69 5.72 28.64 1.08
N ILE A 70 6.33 27.46 1.24
CA ILE A 70 5.69 26.31 1.87
C ILE A 70 6.00 26.39 3.37
N ASP A 71 4.98 26.65 4.17
CA ASP A 71 5.14 26.75 5.62
C ASP A 71 5.00 25.37 6.27
N GLU A 72 5.84 25.05 7.26
CA GLU A 72 5.70 23.81 8.02
C GLU A 72 4.54 23.90 9.01
N LEU A 73 3.63 22.93 8.99
CA LEU A 73 2.50 22.83 9.92
C LEU A 73 2.87 21.89 11.07
N ILE A 74 2.92 22.44 12.29
CA ILE A 74 3.29 21.69 13.49
C ILE A 74 2.00 21.17 14.17
N PRO A 75 1.87 19.86 14.42
CA PRO A 75 0.71 19.30 15.10
C PRO A 75 0.47 19.92 16.48
N GLY A 76 -0.79 20.25 16.79
CA GLY A 76 -1.21 20.87 18.04
C GLY A 76 -0.88 22.37 18.17
N VAL A 77 -0.26 22.98 17.14
CA VAL A 77 0.01 24.42 17.09
C VAL A 77 -0.93 25.07 16.11
N THR A 78 -1.72 26.04 16.58
CA THR A 78 -2.56 26.87 15.74
C THR A 78 -1.74 27.96 15.06
N ARG A 79 -2.06 28.27 13.80
CA ARG A 79 -1.47 29.39 13.06
C ARG A 79 -2.53 30.26 12.41
N ASP A 80 -2.44 31.55 12.69
CA ASP A 80 -3.26 32.55 12.01
C ASP A 80 -2.65 32.90 10.65
N ILE A 81 -3.49 32.91 9.62
CA ILE A 81 -3.08 33.06 8.24
C ILE A 81 -3.99 34.07 7.54
N THR A 82 -3.39 34.85 6.64
CA THR A 82 -4.11 35.74 5.73
C THR A 82 -3.85 35.28 4.30
N ILE A 83 -4.92 35.08 3.53
CA ILE A 83 -4.91 34.45 2.21
C ILE A 83 -5.58 35.42 1.24
N ALA A 84 -4.98 35.60 0.06
CA ALA A 84 -5.64 36.29 -1.04
C ALA A 84 -6.32 35.26 -1.96
N LYS A 85 -7.45 35.63 -2.56
CA LYS A 85 -8.27 34.75 -3.41
C LYS A 85 -7.47 33.95 -4.45
N ASP A 86 -6.53 34.62 -5.13
CA ASP A 86 -5.76 34.03 -6.23
C ASP A 86 -4.41 33.43 -5.79
N ARG A 87 -4.07 33.52 -4.50
CA ARG A 87 -2.79 33.06 -3.95
C ARG A 87 -3.00 32.12 -2.78
N PRO A 88 -3.17 30.81 -3.02
CA PRO A 88 -3.34 29.83 -1.95
C PRO A 88 -2.08 29.75 -1.09
N ARG A 89 -2.25 29.65 0.23
CA ARG A 89 -1.15 29.36 1.15
C ARG A 89 -1.02 27.86 1.32
N VAL A 90 0.21 27.38 1.16
CA VAL A 90 0.55 25.95 1.19
C VAL A 90 1.29 25.64 2.48
N PHE A 91 0.90 24.54 3.10
CA PHE A 91 1.47 24.01 4.32
C PHE A 91 2.00 22.60 4.09
N GLN A 92 3.11 22.26 4.72
CA GLN A 92 3.67 20.92 4.72
C GLN A 92 3.53 20.30 6.12
N LEU A 93 2.93 19.12 6.20
CA LEU A 93 2.77 18.34 7.42
C LEU A 93 3.55 17.02 7.29
N HIS A 94 4.47 16.77 8.21
CA HIS A 94 5.19 15.51 8.30
C HIS A 94 4.50 14.57 9.29
N ILE A 95 4.18 13.35 8.85
CA ILE A 95 3.47 12.34 9.63
C ILE A 95 4.48 11.30 10.14
N PRO A 96 4.59 11.11 11.46
CA PRO A 96 5.36 10.02 12.04
C PRO A 96 4.82 8.64 11.63
N ALA A 97 5.67 7.62 11.59
CA ALA A 97 5.30 6.28 11.12
C ALA A 97 4.33 5.52 12.06
N ASP A 98 4.21 5.97 13.31
CA ASP A 98 3.36 5.42 14.37
C ASP A 98 1.96 6.05 14.42
N VAL A 99 1.71 7.11 13.66
CA VAL A 99 0.41 7.79 13.60
C VAL A 99 -0.52 7.06 12.64
N GLU A 100 -1.72 6.72 13.12
CA GLU A 100 -2.72 6.02 12.30
C GLU A 100 -3.56 7.01 11.49
N ASN A 101 -3.85 8.20 12.06
CA ASN A 101 -4.74 9.18 11.44
C ASN A 101 -4.28 10.63 11.71
N ALA A 102 -4.56 11.52 10.76
CA ALA A 102 -4.32 12.96 10.89
C ALA A 102 -5.60 13.76 10.56
N GLU A 103 -5.88 14.80 11.36
CA GLU A 103 -6.93 15.78 11.08
C GLU A 103 -6.29 17.15 10.81
N ILE A 104 -6.57 17.75 9.65
CA ILE A 104 -6.20 19.14 9.33
C ILE A 104 -7.48 19.96 9.34
N SER A 105 -7.52 21.05 10.10
CA SER A 105 -8.71 21.88 10.24
C SER A 105 -8.42 23.36 10.05
N ILE A 106 -9.39 24.08 9.49
CA ILE A 106 -9.38 25.54 9.39
C ILE A 106 -10.63 26.13 10.04
N VAL A 107 -10.45 27.28 10.70
CA VAL A 107 -11.51 28.12 11.23
C VAL A 107 -11.40 29.49 10.58
N CYS A 108 -12.41 29.88 9.79
CA CYS A 108 -12.42 31.21 9.15
C CYS A 108 -12.97 32.28 10.11
N GLN A 109 -12.41 33.49 10.09
CA GLN A 109 -12.97 34.61 10.84
C GLN A 109 -14.28 35.11 10.22
N PRO A 110 -15.17 35.77 10.99
CA PRO A 110 -16.43 36.29 10.48
C PRO A 110 -16.25 37.17 9.24
N GLY A 111 -17.01 36.92 8.18
CA GLY A 111 -16.92 37.65 6.91
C GLY A 111 -15.81 37.18 5.95
N SER A 112 -15.05 36.15 6.33
CA SER A 112 -14.08 35.48 5.45
C SER A 112 -14.47 34.05 5.19
N ASP A 113 -14.13 33.53 4.00
CA ASP A 113 -14.36 32.14 3.67
C ASP A 113 -13.20 31.54 2.87
N ALA A 114 -12.78 30.35 3.24
CA ALA A 114 -11.75 29.61 2.53
C ALA A 114 -12.12 28.12 2.39
N SER A 115 -11.48 27.46 1.44
CA SER A 115 -11.57 26.01 1.22
C SER A 115 -10.25 25.35 1.58
N LEU A 116 -10.33 24.14 2.12
CA LEU A 116 -9.16 23.35 2.51
C LEU A 116 -8.98 22.20 1.52
N CYS A 117 -7.79 22.06 0.95
CA CYS A 117 -7.44 20.93 0.09
C CYS A 117 -6.13 20.31 0.54
N ALA A 118 -5.95 19.01 0.34
CA ALA A 118 -4.73 18.31 0.69
C ALA A 118 -4.36 17.25 -0.36
N SER A 119 -3.05 17.02 -0.52
CA SER A 119 -2.50 15.97 -1.38
C SER A 119 -1.14 15.53 -0.86
N ARG A 120 -0.81 14.26 -1.07
CA ARG A 120 0.55 13.73 -0.88
C ARG A 120 1.44 13.93 -2.09
N ILE A 121 0.85 13.89 -3.27
CA ILE A 121 1.58 13.92 -4.55
C ILE A 121 1.87 15.36 -4.95
N LEU A 122 0.88 16.24 -4.83
CA LEU A 122 0.99 17.63 -5.26
C LEU A 122 1.48 18.51 -4.12
N ARG A 123 2.55 19.27 -4.39
CA ARG A 123 3.07 20.27 -3.44
C ARG A 123 2.14 21.48 -3.28
N ASN A 124 1.36 21.81 -4.31
CA ASN A 124 0.37 22.88 -4.27
C ASN A 124 -0.98 22.30 -4.73
N PRO A 125 -1.70 21.59 -3.84
CA PRO A 125 -3.03 21.12 -4.19
C PRO A 125 -3.97 22.30 -4.42
N GLY A 126 -4.95 22.11 -5.29
CA GLY A 126 -5.98 23.10 -5.59
C GLY A 126 -7.37 22.48 -5.44
N ILE A 127 -8.41 23.28 -5.66
CA ILE A 127 -9.80 22.79 -5.58
C ILE A 127 -10.07 21.69 -6.62
N LEU A 128 -9.43 21.79 -7.78
CA LEU A 128 -9.58 20.81 -8.87
C LEU A 128 -8.59 19.65 -8.79
N ASP A 129 -7.45 19.85 -8.14
CA ASP A 129 -6.37 18.85 -8.05
C ASP A 129 -6.02 18.61 -6.58
N ASN A 130 -6.63 17.59 -6.00
CA ASN A 130 -6.42 17.19 -4.62
C ASN A 130 -6.78 15.72 -4.43
N GLU A 131 -6.36 15.17 -3.29
CA GLU A 131 -6.80 13.86 -2.81
C GLU A 131 -7.95 14.04 -1.82
N TRP A 132 -7.83 15.04 -0.94
CA TRP A 132 -8.85 15.43 0.03
C TRP A 132 -9.22 16.89 -0.15
N PHE A 133 -10.51 17.21 -0.03
CA PHE A 133 -11.00 18.58 -0.04
C PHE A 133 -12.20 18.76 0.88
N ASN A 134 -12.33 19.96 1.42
CA ASN A 134 -13.49 20.42 2.16
C ASN A 134 -13.82 21.84 1.68
N CYS A 135 -14.87 21.91 0.86
CA CYS A 135 -15.40 23.15 0.28
C CYS A 135 -16.65 23.63 1.01
N SER A 136 -16.93 23.12 2.22
CA SER A 136 -18.17 23.40 2.94
C SER A 136 -18.44 24.91 3.03
N PRO A 137 -19.73 25.28 3.12
CA PRO A 137 -20.15 26.67 3.22
C PRO A 137 -19.56 27.37 4.46
N PRO A 138 -19.54 28.72 4.48
CA PRO A 138 -19.15 29.53 5.63
C PRO A 138 -19.87 29.14 6.94
N SER A 139 -21.15 28.76 6.88
CA SER A 139 -21.95 28.33 8.03
C SER A 139 -21.47 27.03 8.71
N GLN A 140 -20.69 26.21 7.99
CA GLN A 140 -20.18 24.92 8.48
C GLN A 140 -18.69 25.03 8.86
N GLN A 141 -18.45 25.37 10.13
CA GLN A 141 -17.11 25.47 10.73
C GLN A 141 -16.98 24.51 11.93
N PRO A 142 -15.77 24.03 12.28
CA PRO A 142 -14.53 24.13 11.50
C PRO A 142 -14.60 23.25 10.24
N LYS A 143 -13.85 23.63 9.20
CA LYS A 143 -13.68 22.78 8.01
C LYS A 143 -12.48 21.88 8.27
N SER A 144 -12.72 20.58 8.44
CA SER A 144 -11.65 19.61 8.66
C SER A 144 -11.56 18.55 7.56
N LEU A 145 -10.35 18.01 7.40
CA LEU A 145 -10.00 16.87 6.58
C LEU A 145 -9.47 15.78 7.49
N PHE A 146 -10.09 14.61 7.43
CA PHE A 146 -9.61 13.41 8.10
C PHE A 146 -8.83 12.54 7.12
N ILE A 147 -7.61 12.15 7.50
CA ILE A 147 -6.67 11.44 6.63
C ILE A 147 -6.19 10.18 7.33
N GLU A 148 -6.57 9.03 6.79
CA GLU A 148 -6.06 7.73 7.23
C GLU A 148 -4.62 7.54 6.74
N CYS A 149 -3.68 7.46 7.68
CA CYS A 149 -2.25 7.37 7.42
C CYS A 149 -1.74 5.92 7.35
N ALA A 150 -2.50 4.96 7.88
CA ALA A 150 -2.15 3.53 7.90
C ALA A 150 -1.89 2.91 6.52
N GLN A 151 -2.43 3.51 5.44
CA GLN A 151 -2.31 3.00 4.08
C GLN A 151 -1.15 3.63 3.29
N PHE A 152 -0.29 4.40 3.94
CA PHE A 152 0.75 5.14 3.25
C PHE A 152 1.82 4.18 2.68
N PRO A 153 2.11 4.20 1.35
CA PRO A 153 3.26 3.48 0.83
C PRO A 153 4.55 4.00 1.48
N SER A 154 5.50 3.09 1.71
CA SER A 154 6.65 3.23 2.62
C SER A 154 7.71 4.30 2.25
N GLY A 155 7.38 5.33 1.47
CA GLY A 155 8.33 6.30 0.92
C GLY A 155 8.09 7.77 1.31
N SER A 156 6.85 8.24 1.48
CA SER A 156 6.58 9.65 1.77
C SER A 156 5.47 9.82 2.81
N ASN A 157 5.86 10.17 4.04
CA ASN A 157 4.91 10.51 5.10
C ASN A 157 4.67 12.02 5.16
N THR A 158 4.58 12.68 4.01
CA THR A 158 4.37 14.13 3.96
C THR A 158 3.09 14.43 3.23
N ILE A 159 2.28 15.32 3.82
CA ILE A 159 1.06 15.85 3.21
C ILE A 159 1.27 17.33 2.98
N TYR A 160 0.86 17.79 1.81
CA TYR A 160 0.76 19.20 1.50
C TYR A 160 -0.71 19.61 1.62
N ALA A 161 -0.99 20.63 2.43
CA ALA A 161 -2.31 21.19 2.63
C ALA A 161 -2.33 22.61 2.07
N SER A 162 -3.29 22.93 1.22
CA SER A 162 -3.50 24.27 0.66
C SER A 162 -4.77 24.89 1.23
N VAL A 163 -4.69 26.14 1.64
CA VAL A 163 -5.87 26.94 1.97
C VAL A 163 -6.13 27.93 0.85
N VAL A 164 -7.30 27.79 0.20
CA VAL A 164 -7.71 28.59 -0.96
C VAL A 164 -8.77 29.58 -0.52
N GLY A 165 -8.49 30.88 -0.63
CA GLY A 165 -9.43 31.93 -0.27
C GLY A 165 -10.59 32.03 -1.26
N PHE A 166 -11.81 32.22 -0.79
CA PHE A 166 -12.97 32.51 -1.63
C PHE A 166 -13.23 34.03 -1.74
N THR A 167 -13.01 34.76 -0.65
CA THR A 167 -13.08 36.23 -0.62
C THR A 167 -11.73 36.87 -0.99
N ASP A 168 -11.73 38.14 -1.40
CA ASP A 168 -10.51 38.85 -1.85
C ASP A 168 -9.39 38.81 -0.82
N THR A 169 -9.75 38.86 0.46
CA THR A 169 -8.85 38.61 1.59
C THR A 169 -9.59 37.73 2.59
N CYS A 170 -8.95 36.64 3.00
CA CYS A 170 -9.46 35.70 3.99
C CYS A 170 -8.50 35.60 5.17
N THR A 171 -9.03 35.66 6.38
CA THR A 171 -8.28 35.39 7.61
C THR A 171 -8.80 34.10 8.24
N ALA A 172 -7.91 33.14 8.44
CA ALA A 172 -8.26 31.84 9.01
C ALA A 172 -7.20 31.40 10.02
N THR A 173 -7.58 30.49 10.90
CA THR A 173 -6.66 29.78 11.79
C THR A 173 -6.58 28.33 11.33
N ILE A 174 -5.38 27.83 11.05
CA ILE A 174 -5.13 26.43 10.66
C ILE A 174 -4.50 25.66 11.82
N GLU A 175 -4.91 24.40 11.98
CA GLU A 175 -4.36 23.46 12.96
C GLU A 175 -4.31 22.05 12.38
N ALA A 176 -3.26 21.29 12.71
CA ALA A 176 -3.19 19.84 12.47
C ALA A 176 -3.17 19.07 13.80
N ARG A 177 -3.79 17.90 13.84
CA ARG A 177 -3.78 16.99 14.99
C ARG A 177 -3.59 15.55 14.52
N PHE A 178 -2.97 14.73 15.37
CA PHE A 178 -2.78 13.30 15.12
C PHE A 178 -3.64 12.46 16.05
N ASP A 179 -4.00 11.27 15.58
CA ASP A 179 -4.74 10.23 16.30
C ASP A 179 -6.01 10.75 16.97
N VAL A 180 -6.69 11.67 16.29
CA VAL A 180 -8.01 12.14 16.70
C VAL A 180 -9.02 11.04 16.37
N PRO A 181 -9.88 10.61 17.32
CA PRO A 181 -10.94 9.66 17.01
C PRO A 181 -11.85 10.27 15.94
N ALA A 182 -12.08 9.53 14.84
CA ALA A 182 -12.97 9.96 13.78
C ALA A 182 -14.31 10.39 14.41
N LYS A 183 -14.68 11.67 14.23
CA LYS A 183 -16.06 12.07 14.49
C LYS A 183 -16.92 11.26 13.52
N PRO A 184 -18.02 10.65 13.96
CA PRO A 184 -18.92 9.98 13.05
C PRO A 184 -19.31 11.00 11.98
N GLU A 185 -19.03 10.69 10.71
CA GLU A 185 -19.55 11.44 9.58
C GLU A 185 -21.04 11.63 9.82
N GLN A 186 -21.50 12.87 9.91
CA GLN A 186 -22.91 13.16 9.73
C GLN A 186 -23.21 12.98 8.25
N THR A 187 -23.20 11.73 7.79
CA THR A 187 -24.02 11.30 6.67
C THR A 187 -25.43 11.78 6.99
N ASN A 188 -25.95 12.70 6.18
CA ASN A 188 -27.37 12.98 6.08
C ASN A 188 -28.08 11.72 5.53
N LEU A 189 -28.06 10.65 6.34
CA LEU A 189 -29.05 9.60 6.30
C LEU A 189 -30.27 10.21 6.97
N SER A 190 -31.25 10.54 6.12
CA SER A 190 -32.64 10.75 6.48
C SER A 190 -32.99 10.02 7.77
N ALA A 191 -33.22 10.79 8.84
CA ALA A 191 -33.87 10.33 10.05
C ALA A 191 -35.31 9.92 9.70
N SER A 192 -35.46 8.70 9.20
CA SER A 192 -36.74 8.03 9.05
C SER A 192 -36.52 6.60 9.50
N GLU A 193 -36.54 6.40 10.81
CA GLU A 193 -37.13 5.25 11.52
C GLU A 193 -36.74 5.33 13.01
N ALA A 194 -37.43 6.22 13.74
CA ALA A 194 -37.67 6.05 15.15
C ALA A 194 -39.18 5.85 15.31
N ILE A 195 -39.65 4.61 15.14
CA ILE A 195 -41.00 4.23 15.53
C ILE A 195 -41.03 4.19 17.06
N ASP A 196 -41.60 5.26 17.62
CA ASP A 196 -42.51 5.31 18.76
C ASP A 196 -42.32 4.27 19.88
N LYS A 197 -41.69 4.72 20.97
CA LYS A 197 -42.25 4.53 22.30
C LYS A 197 -42.77 5.88 22.79
N VAL A 198 -43.91 6.30 22.25
CA VAL A 198 -44.67 7.41 22.86
C VAL A 198 -45.27 6.83 24.14
N ASP A 199 -44.84 7.35 25.28
CA ASP A 199 -45.49 7.06 26.56
C ASP A 199 -46.96 7.46 26.46
N ALA A 200 -47.88 6.75 27.14
CA ALA A 200 -49.33 6.89 26.92
C ALA A 200 -49.87 8.31 27.19
N ASP A 201 -49.07 9.17 27.83
CA ASP A 201 -49.39 10.54 28.23
C ASP A 201 -48.69 11.64 27.39
N GLU A 202 -48.01 11.32 26.28
CA GLU A 202 -47.34 12.31 25.42
C GLU A 202 -47.91 12.41 23.98
N ARG A 203 -47.82 13.61 23.39
CA ARG A 203 -48.29 13.91 22.03
C ARG A 203 -47.28 14.77 21.27
N LEU A 204 -46.98 14.40 20.03
CA LEU A 204 -46.11 15.16 19.12
C LEU A 204 -46.77 16.47 18.65
N CYS A 205 -46.07 17.59 18.76
CA CYS A 205 -46.51 18.87 18.22
C CYS A 205 -46.33 18.92 16.69
N SER A 206 -47.36 19.27 15.94
CA SER A 206 -47.31 19.37 14.47
C SER A 206 -46.42 20.51 13.95
N ASN A 207 -46.19 21.54 14.77
CA ASN A 207 -45.37 22.70 14.39
C ASN A 207 -43.88 22.47 14.68
N CYS A 208 -43.51 22.10 15.92
CA CYS A 208 -42.11 21.91 16.32
C CYS A 208 -41.60 20.45 16.31
N GLY A 209 -42.47 19.46 16.10
CA GLY A 209 -42.09 18.04 16.10
C GLY A 209 -41.66 17.47 17.46
N SER A 210 -41.70 18.26 18.54
CA SER A 210 -41.32 17.80 19.89
C SER A 210 -42.42 16.96 20.53
N SER A 211 -42.04 15.93 21.29
CA SER A 211 -42.96 15.19 22.17
C SER A 211 -43.33 16.05 23.37
N VAL A 212 -44.62 16.23 23.63
CA VAL A 212 -45.13 17.09 24.70
C VAL A 212 -46.22 16.35 25.48
N PRO A 213 -46.17 16.34 26.83
CA PRO A 213 -47.22 15.74 27.65
C PRO A 213 -48.61 16.31 27.33
N ILE A 214 -49.62 15.44 27.20
CA ILE A 214 -51.02 15.79 26.85
C ILE A 214 -51.57 16.87 27.78
N ALA A 215 -51.26 16.80 29.08
CA ALA A 215 -51.69 17.75 30.10
C ALA A 215 -51.23 19.21 29.83
N ARG A 216 -50.14 19.41 29.07
CA ARG A 216 -49.59 20.74 28.75
C ARG A 216 -49.59 21.04 27.25
N PHE A 217 -50.15 20.15 26.42
CA PHE A 217 -50.10 20.25 24.96
C PHE A 217 -50.73 21.55 24.45
N GLU A 218 -51.90 21.93 24.95
CA GLU A 218 -52.60 23.12 24.47
C GLU A 218 -51.83 24.42 24.76
N MET A 219 -51.19 24.49 25.93
CA MET A 219 -50.33 25.61 26.30
C MET A 219 -49.05 25.65 25.46
N HIS A 220 -48.40 24.49 25.26
CA HIS A 220 -47.24 24.39 24.38
C HIS A 220 -47.60 24.81 22.95
N ARG A 221 -48.71 24.32 22.41
CA ARG A 221 -49.18 24.62 21.06
C ARG A 221 -49.37 26.13 20.86
N ALA A 222 -50.07 26.79 21.77
CA ALA A 222 -50.30 28.23 21.70
C ALA A 222 -49.00 29.04 21.75
N VAL A 223 -48.01 28.62 22.54
CA VAL A 223 -46.71 29.28 22.62
C VAL A 223 -45.87 28.99 21.38
N CYS A 224 -45.85 27.74 20.92
CA CYS A 224 -45.09 27.27 19.78
C CYS A 224 -45.57 27.92 18.46
N GLU A 225 -46.87 27.98 18.21
CA GLU A 225 -47.43 28.64 17.01
C GLU A 225 -47.15 30.15 16.97
N ARG A 226 -47.01 30.79 18.13
CA ARG A 226 -46.68 32.23 18.21
C ARG A 226 -45.19 32.49 17.98
N HIS A 227 -44.33 31.69 18.62
CA HIS A 227 -42.90 31.97 18.66
C HIS A 227 -42.09 31.19 17.63
N ASN A 228 -42.63 30.16 17.00
CA ASN A 228 -41.90 29.32 16.07
C ASN A 228 -42.54 29.30 14.69
N VAL A 229 -41.70 29.36 13.67
CA VAL A 229 -42.07 29.30 12.25
C VAL A 229 -41.37 28.11 11.62
N LYS A 230 -42.15 27.21 11.01
CA LYS A 230 -41.64 26.09 10.24
C LYS A 230 -41.38 26.51 8.80
N CYS A 231 -40.19 26.25 8.28
CA CYS A 231 -39.87 26.50 6.89
C CYS A 231 -40.64 25.53 5.97
N PRO A 232 -41.32 26.02 4.90
CA PRO A 232 -42.13 25.17 4.03
C PRO A 232 -41.31 24.23 3.13
N LYS A 233 -40.04 24.55 2.84
CA LYS A 233 -39.18 23.75 1.95
C LYS A 233 -38.40 22.67 2.72
N CYS A 234 -37.67 23.02 3.80
CA CYS A 234 -36.87 22.03 4.56
C CYS A 234 -37.49 21.56 5.88
N SER A 235 -38.66 22.05 6.27
CA SER A 235 -39.29 21.70 7.57
C SER A 235 -38.50 22.04 8.83
N ARG A 236 -37.39 22.80 8.74
CA ARG A 236 -36.68 23.33 9.92
C ARG A 236 -37.53 24.36 10.64
N ILE A 237 -37.41 24.41 11.96
CA ILE A 237 -38.20 25.27 12.83
C ILE A 237 -37.30 26.39 13.34
N PHE A 238 -37.71 27.62 13.11
CA PHE A 238 -37.01 28.82 13.54
C PHE A 238 -37.84 29.59 14.54
N LYS A 239 -37.21 30.46 15.33
CA LYS A 239 -37.96 31.41 16.16
C LYS A 239 -38.46 32.56 15.27
N ARG A 240 -39.66 33.07 15.56
CA ARG A 240 -40.25 34.18 14.83
C ARG A 240 -39.42 35.44 15.10
N GLY A 241 -38.85 36.03 14.05
CA GLY A 241 -37.99 37.21 14.15
C GLY A 241 -36.58 36.92 14.65
N SER A 242 -36.12 35.66 14.61
CA SER A 242 -34.70 35.36 14.81
C SER A 242 -33.89 35.65 13.55
N GLU A 243 -32.67 36.12 13.74
CA GLU A 243 -31.68 36.31 12.67
C GLU A 243 -31.45 35.05 11.84
N GLU A 244 -31.52 33.86 12.46
CA GLU A 244 -31.43 32.55 11.78
C GLU A 244 -32.53 32.33 10.72
N LEU A 245 -33.73 32.89 10.91
CA LEU A 245 -34.82 32.79 9.94
C LEU A 245 -34.61 33.77 8.79
N ASP A 246 -34.11 34.96 9.10
CA ASP A 246 -33.86 36.02 8.11
C ASP A 246 -32.66 35.66 7.22
N GLN A 247 -31.68 34.94 7.76
CA GLN A 247 -30.53 34.43 7.04
C GLN A 247 -30.77 33.05 6.40
N HIS A 248 -31.94 32.42 6.61
CA HIS A 248 -32.23 31.11 6.05
C HIS A 248 -32.45 31.17 4.54
N TRP A 249 -31.70 30.37 3.78
CA TRP A 249 -31.69 30.35 2.32
C TRP A 249 -31.89 28.94 1.76
N HIS A 250 -32.47 28.88 0.56
CA HIS A 250 -32.66 27.67 -0.23
C HIS A 250 -32.11 27.86 -1.64
N CYS A 251 -31.43 26.84 -2.16
CA CYS A 251 -31.12 26.80 -3.57
C CYS A 251 -32.41 26.59 -4.39
N ASP A 252 -32.47 27.22 -5.56
CA ASP A 252 -33.57 27.05 -6.52
C ASP A 252 -33.32 25.90 -7.51
N ILE A 253 -32.07 25.44 -7.62
CA ILE A 253 -31.65 24.39 -8.56
C ILE A 253 -31.59 23.02 -7.86
N CYS A 254 -31.16 22.98 -6.60
CA CYS A 254 -31.11 21.75 -5.79
C CYS A 254 -31.86 21.91 -4.46
N ASN A 255 -32.05 20.81 -3.74
CA ASN A 255 -32.82 20.79 -2.49
C ASN A 255 -32.00 21.19 -1.24
N GLU A 256 -30.88 21.90 -1.44
CA GLU A 256 -30.03 22.33 -0.33
C GLU A 256 -30.57 23.57 0.39
N ALA A 257 -30.21 23.66 1.68
CA ALA A 257 -30.64 24.74 2.55
C ALA A 257 -29.48 25.15 3.47
N GLY A 258 -29.25 26.45 3.56
CA GLY A 258 -28.14 27.03 4.32
C GLY A 258 -28.43 28.46 4.73
N GLU A 259 -27.37 29.22 4.97
CA GLU A 259 -27.46 30.66 5.21
C GLU A 259 -27.33 31.44 3.90
N ILE A 260 -27.80 32.69 3.87
CA ILE A 260 -27.67 33.59 2.70
C ILE A 260 -26.19 33.77 2.32
N SER A 261 -25.29 33.79 3.31
CA SER A 261 -23.83 33.83 3.14
C SER A 261 -23.29 32.65 2.33
N ASP A 262 -23.98 31.51 2.34
CA ASP A 262 -23.57 30.28 1.66
C ASP A 262 -23.96 30.27 0.17
N CYS A 263 -24.92 31.13 -0.22
CA CYS A 263 -25.54 31.12 -1.54
C CYS A 263 -24.52 31.26 -2.68
N THR A 264 -23.64 32.26 -2.60
CA THR A 264 -22.67 32.55 -3.67
C THR A 264 -21.71 31.37 -3.87
N LYS A 265 -21.14 30.85 -2.78
CA LYS A 265 -20.22 29.71 -2.86
C LYS A 265 -20.93 28.44 -3.35
N HIS A 266 -22.16 28.20 -2.89
CA HIS A 266 -22.93 27.05 -3.33
C HIS A 266 -23.17 27.10 -4.85
N MET A 267 -23.59 28.25 -5.39
CA MET A 267 -23.81 28.42 -6.82
C MET A 267 -22.51 28.22 -7.61
N ASP A 268 -21.42 28.82 -7.17
CA ASP A 268 -20.13 28.72 -7.86
C ASP A 268 -19.59 27.28 -7.88
N PHE A 269 -19.70 26.53 -6.78
CA PHE A 269 -19.11 25.18 -6.69
C PHE A 269 -20.03 24.08 -7.21
N TYR A 270 -21.35 24.18 -7.00
CA TYR A 270 -22.31 23.11 -7.27
C TYR A 270 -23.13 23.34 -8.55
N HIS A 271 -23.17 24.54 -9.10
CA HIS A 271 -23.99 24.87 -10.27
C HIS A 271 -23.24 25.53 -11.43
N THR A 272 -21.92 25.71 -11.32
CA THR A 272 -21.07 26.14 -12.45
C THR A 272 -20.66 24.94 -13.30
N PRO A 273 -21.12 24.83 -14.55
CA PRO A 273 -20.69 23.76 -15.44
C PRO A 273 -19.25 23.98 -15.92
N CYS A 274 -18.44 22.92 -15.88
CA CYS A 274 -17.02 22.99 -16.21
C CYS A 274 -16.63 21.87 -17.18
N LYS A 275 -15.50 22.05 -17.87
CA LYS A 275 -14.91 21.04 -18.78
C LYS A 275 -13.54 20.62 -18.28
N CYS A 276 -13.20 19.34 -18.47
CA CYS A 276 -11.85 18.84 -18.25
C CYS A 276 -10.98 19.10 -19.49
N SER A 277 -9.69 19.35 -19.29
CA SER A 277 -8.68 19.39 -20.36
C SER A 277 -8.37 18.01 -20.95
N CYS A 278 -8.70 16.93 -20.23
CA CYS A 278 -8.49 15.54 -20.64
C CYS A 278 -9.42 15.09 -21.77
N ASP A 279 -10.71 15.45 -21.70
CA ASP A 279 -11.69 15.19 -22.73
C ASP A 279 -12.59 16.42 -22.91
N SER A 280 -12.36 17.14 -24.00
CA SER A 280 -13.11 18.36 -24.33
C SER A 280 -14.58 18.11 -24.66
N SER A 281 -14.99 16.84 -24.84
CA SER A 281 -16.37 16.47 -25.15
C SER A 281 -17.26 16.29 -23.91
N LEU A 282 -16.65 16.03 -22.74
CA LEU A 282 -17.37 15.83 -21.49
C LEU A 282 -17.56 17.17 -20.76
N ASN A 283 -18.83 17.46 -20.42
CA ASN A 283 -19.21 18.58 -19.57
C ASN A 283 -19.62 18.06 -18.20
N TYR A 284 -19.07 18.65 -17.15
CA TYR A 284 -19.42 18.35 -15.77
C TYR A 284 -20.44 19.38 -15.27
N PRO A 285 -21.47 18.95 -14.54
CA PRO A 285 -22.55 19.83 -14.08
C PRO A 285 -22.09 20.82 -13.00
N SER A 286 -20.99 20.52 -12.32
CA SER A 286 -20.46 21.32 -11.22
C SER A 286 -18.94 21.23 -11.14
N LEU A 287 -18.33 22.17 -10.42
CA LEU A 287 -16.90 22.19 -10.15
C LEU A 287 -16.50 21.01 -9.24
N VAL A 288 -17.35 20.66 -8.26
CA VAL A 288 -17.14 19.49 -7.41
C VAL A 288 -17.13 18.19 -8.24
N ALA A 289 -18.05 18.04 -9.19
CA ALA A 289 -18.08 16.87 -10.08
C ALA A 289 -16.84 16.79 -10.98
N LEU A 290 -16.29 17.94 -11.41
CA LEU A 290 -15.04 17.99 -12.14
C LEU A 290 -13.84 17.59 -11.24
N ALA A 291 -13.80 18.06 -10.00
CA ALA A 291 -12.76 17.69 -9.04
C ALA A 291 -12.79 16.17 -8.75
N ASP A 292 -13.99 15.59 -8.59
CA ASP A 292 -14.15 14.14 -8.44
C ASP A 292 -13.59 13.37 -9.63
N HIS A 293 -13.93 13.80 -10.85
CA HIS A 293 -13.38 13.20 -12.06
C HIS A 293 -11.84 13.32 -12.13
N ARG A 294 -11.28 14.50 -11.82
CA ARG A 294 -9.81 14.73 -11.78
C ARG A 294 -9.12 13.85 -10.76
N ARG A 295 -9.80 13.52 -9.66
CA ARG A 295 -9.31 12.63 -8.61
C ARG A 295 -9.48 11.15 -8.92
N THR A 296 -10.45 10.71 -9.71
CA THR A 296 -10.71 9.27 -9.92
C THR A 296 -10.26 8.78 -11.30
N ASP A 297 -10.74 9.42 -12.36
CA ASP A 297 -10.78 8.85 -13.72
C ASP A 297 -10.05 9.65 -14.78
N CYS A 298 -9.63 10.87 -14.46
CA CYS A 298 -8.97 11.75 -15.42
C CYS A 298 -7.64 11.15 -15.91
N GLU A 299 -7.45 11.16 -17.23
CA GLU A 299 -6.21 10.68 -17.86
C GLU A 299 -4.99 11.52 -17.46
N ASN A 300 -5.22 12.80 -17.15
CA ASN A 300 -4.19 13.75 -16.75
C ASN A 300 -3.93 13.75 -15.23
N ARG A 301 -4.65 12.92 -14.45
CA ARG A 301 -4.41 12.75 -13.02
C ARG A 301 -2.97 12.32 -12.78
N LEU A 302 -2.28 12.98 -11.85
CA LEU A 302 -0.95 12.59 -11.42
C LEU A 302 -1.01 11.43 -10.43
N ILE A 303 -0.22 10.40 -10.70
CA ILE A 303 -0.07 9.21 -9.85
C ILE A 303 1.41 8.97 -9.57
N GLU A 304 1.71 8.41 -8.41
CA GLU A 304 3.00 7.78 -8.16
C GLU A 304 2.95 6.36 -8.71
N CYS A 305 3.68 6.07 -9.80
CA CYS A 305 3.61 4.75 -10.42
C CYS A 305 4.23 3.69 -9.50
N GLN A 306 3.50 2.59 -9.24
CA GLN A 306 3.96 1.47 -8.42
C GLN A 306 5.22 0.73 -8.94
N TYR A 307 5.64 1.00 -10.18
CA TYR A 307 6.77 0.33 -10.83
C TYR A 307 8.02 1.20 -10.96
N CYS A 308 7.87 2.48 -11.33
CA CYS A 308 8.99 3.41 -11.45
C CYS A 308 9.09 4.42 -10.30
N HIS A 309 8.11 4.45 -9.38
CA HIS A 309 8.05 5.36 -8.22
C HIS A 309 8.22 6.84 -8.59
N THR A 310 7.85 7.21 -9.82
CA THR A 310 7.92 8.57 -10.34
C THR A 310 6.49 9.12 -10.46
N ILE A 311 6.34 10.43 -10.21
CA ILE A 311 5.06 11.14 -10.38
C ILE A 311 4.84 11.41 -11.86
N VAL A 312 3.76 10.85 -12.40
CA VAL A 312 3.45 10.86 -13.84
C VAL A 312 1.94 10.91 -14.07
N ALA A 313 1.52 11.32 -15.26
CA ALA A 313 0.11 11.25 -15.64
C ALA A 313 -0.35 9.79 -15.79
N GLN A 314 -1.54 9.48 -15.26
CA GLN A 314 -2.15 8.15 -15.25
C GLN A 314 -2.36 7.58 -16.66
N GLY A 315 -2.72 8.43 -17.61
CA GLY A 315 -3.03 8.07 -18.98
C GLY A 315 -4.43 7.45 -19.15
N PRO A 316 -4.81 7.14 -20.40
CA PRO A 316 -6.13 6.62 -20.72
C PRO A 316 -6.40 5.26 -20.10
N VAL A 317 -7.66 4.87 -20.10
CA VAL A 317 -8.08 3.51 -19.74
C VAL A 317 -7.42 2.54 -20.71
N SER A 318 -6.77 1.51 -20.15
CA SER A 318 -6.06 0.52 -20.95
C SER A 318 -7.07 -0.44 -21.60
N SER A 319 -6.91 -0.74 -22.89
CA SER A 319 -7.79 -1.66 -23.63
C SER A 319 -7.47 -3.14 -23.37
N ALA A 320 -6.35 -3.43 -22.69
CA ALA A 320 -5.94 -4.79 -22.38
C ALA A 320 -6.74 -5.36 -21.21
N ALA A 321 -7.32 -6.56 -21.39
CA ALA A 321 -8.08 -7.24 -20.34
C ALA A 321 -7.28 -7.45 -19.04
N GLU A 322 -5.99 -7.76 -19.14
CA GLU A 322 -5.09 -7.90 -17.99
C GLU A 322 -4.97 -6.59 -17.19
N ALA A 323 -4.87 -5.45 -17.87
CA ALA A 323 -4.77 -4.14 -17.22
C ALA A 323 -6.07 -3.80 -16.46
N ILE A 324 -7.22 -4.07 -17.07
CA ILE A 324 -8.54 -3.86 -16.48
C ILE A 324 -8.70 -4.71 -15.21
N MET A 325 -8.31 -5.99 -15.26
CA MET A 325 -8.40 -6.90 -14.10
C MET A 325 -7.47 -6.49 -12.94
N LEU A 326 -6.35 -5.86 -13.25
CA LEU A 326 -5.40 -5.34 -12.26
C LEU A 326 -5.71 -3.90 -11.82
N GLY A 327 -6.75 -3.26 -12.37
CA GLY A 327 -7.07 -1.86 -12.10
C GLY A 327 -6.01 -0.87 -12.60
N GLN A 328 -5.16 -1.27 -13.55
CA GLN A 328 -4.05 -0.48 -14.05
C GLN A 328 -4.43 0.37 -15.25
N ARG A 329 -3.92 1.59 -15.28
CA ARG A 329 -4.09 2.52 -16.41
C ARG A 329 -2.90 2.43 -17.37
N ALA A 330 -2.99 3.14 -18.50
CA ALA A 330 -2.03 2.99 -19.60
C ALA A 330 -0.56 3.12 -19.17
N HIS A 331 -0.22 4.12 -18.34
CA HIS A 331 1.16 4.30 -17.90
C HIS A 331 1.65 3.12 -17.05
N GLU A 332 0.90 2.73 -16.02
CA GLU A 332 1.29 1.64 -15.13
C GLU A 332 1.42 0.32 -15.87
N PHE A 333 0.50 0.05 -16.81
CA PHE A 333 0.56 -1.17 -17.60
C PHE A 333 1.79 -1.22 -18.50
N GLU A 334 2.12 -0.10 -19.17
CA GLU A 334 3.32 0.02 -20.01
C GLU A 334 4.58 -0.10 -19.15
N CYS A 335 4.66 0.62 -18.03
CA CYS A 335 5.82 0.57 -17.13
C CYS A 335 6.01 -0.83 -16.52
N GLY A 336 4.93 -1.49 -16.10
CA GLY A 336 4.96 -2.84 -15.55
C GLY A 336 5.25 -3.93 -16.59
N SER A 337 5.12 -3.62 -17.88
CA SER A 337 5.46 -4.54 -18.98
C SER A 337 6.97 -4.65 -19.23
N ARG A 338 7.76 -3.70 -18.71
CA ARG A 338 9.23 -3.74 -18.77
C ARG A 338 9.74 -5.00 -18.06
N SER A 339 10.82 -5.55 -18.57
CA SER A 339 11.40 -6.79 -18.05
C SER A 339 12.58 -6.51 -17.11
N ILE A 340 12.66 -7.28 -16.03
CA ILE A 340 13.76 -7.33 -15.07
C ILE A 340 14.30 -8.77 -15.00
N THR A 341 15.59 -8.92 -14.71
CA THR A 341 16.23 -10.22 -14.54
C THR A 341 15.98 -10.76 -13.13
N CYS A 342 15.45 -11.97 -13.01
CA CYS A 342 15.28 -12.63 -11.72
C CYS A 342 16.64 -12.95 -11.08
N VAL A 343 16.80 -12.65 -9.79
CA VAL A 343 18.06 -12.92 -9.07
C VAL A 343 18.31 -14.41 -8.88
N LYS A 344 17.25 -15.21 -8.65
CA LYS A 344 17.34 -16.67 -8.40
C LYS A 344 17.64 -17.49 -9.67
N CYS A 345 16.93 -17.23 -10.77
CA CYS A 345 17.07 -18.04 -12.00
C CYS A 345 17.72 -17.30 -13.18
N LYS A 346 18.00 -16.01 -13.07
CA LYS A 346 18.56 -15.16 -14.15
C LYS A 346 17.71 -15.05 -15.42
N THR A 347 16.46 -15.53 -15.38
CA THR A 347 15.49 -15.38 -16.46
C THR A 347 14.88 -13.97 -16.46
N TYR A 348 14.56 -13.44 -17.64
CA TYR A 348 13.82 -12.19 -17.80
C TYR A 348 12.34 -12.37 -17.47
N VAL A 349 11.80 -11.51 -16.62
CA VAL A 349 10.41 -11.52 -16.16
C VAL A 349 9.87 -10.10 -16.20
N ARG A 350 8.60 -9.91 -16.56
CA ARG A 350 7.96 -8.59 -16.51
C ARG A 350 7.87 -8.10 -15.07
N ILE A 351 8.14 -6.82 -14.81
CA ILE A 351 8.14 -6.24 -13.45
C ILE A 351 6.81 -6.54 -12.74
N ARG A 352 5.67 -6.39 -13.43
CA ARG A 352 4.35 -6.69 -12.88
C ARG A 352 4.13 -8.15 -12.46
N GLN A 353 4.93 -9.09 -12.98
CA GLN A 353 4.82 -10.53 -12.70
C GLN A 353 5.89 -11.03 -11.73
N VAL A 354 6.78 -10.16 -11.22
CA VAL A 354 7.87 -10.57 -10.32
C VAL A 354 7.34 -11.25 -9.06
N GLN A 355 6.26 -10.73 -8.45
CA GLN A 355 5.69 -11.34 -7.24
C GLN A 355 5.19 -12.78 -7.49
N VAL A 356 4.48 -13.01 -8.60
CA VAL A 356 4.00 -14.36 -8.98
C VAL A 356 5.17 -15.27 -9.30
N HIS A 357 6.18 -14.76 -10.02
CA HIS A 357 7.40 -15.51 -10.33
C HIS A 357 8.16 -15.94 -9.06
N MET A 358 8.25 -15.07 -8.05
CA MET A 358 8.88 -15.41 -6.77
C MET A 358 8.11 -16.48 -6.00
N ARG A 359 6.76 -16.44 -6.02
CA ARG A 359 5.93 -17.50 -5.44
C ARG A 359 6.17 -18.85 -6.12
N VAL A 360 6.39 -18.88 -7.44
CA VAL A 360 6.75 -20.12 -8.14
C VAL A 360 8.08 -20.69 -7.64
N HIS A 361 9.06 -19.84 -7.33
CA HIS A 361 10.30 -20.29 -6.69
C HIS A 361 10.05 -20.89 -5.31
N GLU A 362 9.26 -20.21 -4.47
CA GLU A 362 8.91 -20.69 -3.13
C GLU A 362 8.17 -22.02 -3.17
N MET A 363 7.25 -22.20 -4.11
CA MET A 363 6.52 -23.46 -4.31
C MET A 363 7.46 -24.58 -4.74
N LYS A 364 8.38 -24.32 -5.68
CA LYS A 364 9.40 -25.32 -6.09
C LYS A 364 10.34 -25.69 -4.95
N GLU A 365 10.74 -24.72 -4.13
CA GLU A 365 11.56 -24.95 -2.94
C GLU A 365 10.79 -25.73 -1.86
N ALA A 366 9.48 -25.48 -1.70
CA ALA A 366 8.62 -26.23 -0.80
C ALA A 366 8.41 -27.67 -1.28
N GLU A 367 8.16 -27.87 -2.58
CA GLU A 367 8.02 -29.18 -3.21
C GLU A 367 9.31 -29.99 -3.12
N ALA A 368 10.46 -29.37 -3.39
CA ALA A 368 11.77 -30.01 -3.24
C ALA A 368 12.03 -30.45 -1.78
N ARG A 369 11.64 -29.62 -0.80
CA ARG A 369 11.74 -29.99 0.62
C ARG A 369 10.80 -31.14 1.00
N ALA A 370 9.58 -31.14 0.47
CA ALA A 370 8.60 -32.20 0.73
C ALA A 370 9.02 -33.54 0.10
N ASN A 371 9.62 -33.51 -1.08
CA ASN A 371 10.08 -34.69 -1.81
C ASN A 371 11.49 -35.17 -1.38
N MET A 372 12.16 -34.47 -0.46
CA MET A 372 13.45 -34.89 0.06
C MET A 372 13.28 -36.17 0.89
N VAL A 373 13.74 -37.29 0.34
CA VAL A 373 13.77 -38.57 1.06
C VAL A 373 15.00 -38.58 1.97
N PRO A 374 14.86 -38.65 3.31
CA PRO A 374 16.02 -38.68 4.20
C PRO A 374 16.81 -39.98 4.06
N CYS A 375 18.10 -39.89 4.39
CA CYS A 375 19.00 -41.02 4.59
C CYS A 375 18.37 -42.06 5.54
N VAL A 376 18.50 -43.36 5.20
CA VAL A 376 18.00 -44.46 6.05
C VAL A 376 18.74 -44.53 7.40
N ASN A 377 19.97 -44.02 7.49
CA ASN A 377 20.67 -43.93 8.77
C ASN A 377 19.96 -42.93 9.70
N ARG A 378 19.40 -43.42 10.82
CA ARG A 378 18.64 -42.61 11.79
C ARG A 378 19.47 -41.49 12.44
N GLU A 379 20.79 -41.65 12.48
CA GLU A 379 21.71 -40.63 12.98
C GLU A 379 22.00 -39.53 11.94
N CYS A 380 21.47 -39.64 10.71
CA CYS A 380 21.75 -38.74 9.60
C CYS A 380 20.47 -38.07 9.08
N ARG A 381 20.51 -36.74 8.90
CA ARG A 381 19.40 -35.94 8.34
C ARG A 381 19.63 -35.50 6.89
N ARG A 382 20.64 -36.05 6.22
CA ARG A 382 20.98 -35.70 4.83
C ARG A 382 20.03 -36.39 3.86
N GLU A 383 19.94 -35.84 2.65
CA GLU A 383 19.21 -36.45 1.54
C GLU A 383 19.79 -37.83 1.17
N ARG A 384 18.90 -38.78 0.90
CA ARG A 384 19.24 -40.11 0.42
C ARG A 384 19.95 -40.00 -0.94
N GLY A 385 21.12 -40.63 -1.04
CA GLY A 385 21.81 -40.78 -2.32
C GLY A 385 21.30 -41.99 -3.09
N ASP A 386 21.68 -42.07 -4.36
CA ASP A 386 21.37 -43.22 -5.21
C ASP A 386 22.30 -44.40 -4.88
N ASN A 387 21.90 -45.22 -3.90
CA ASN A 387 22.58 -46.47 -3.57
C ASN A 387 21.61 -47.52 -3.02
N LEU A 388 22.06 -48.78 -3.07
CA LEU A 388 21.31 -49.97 -2.66
C LEU A 388 20.99 -50.04 -1.16
N LEU A 389 21.55 -49.17 -0.32
CA LEU A 389 21.30 -49.13 1.13
C LEU A 389 20.40 -47.96 1.54
N GLY A 390 20.02 -47.08 0.61
CA GLY A 390 19.25 -45.86 0.90
C GLY A 390 19.98 -44.84 1.78
N LEU A 391 21.32 -44.85 1.76
CA LEU A 391 22.16 -43.96 2.55
C LEU A 391 22.50 -42.66 1.80
N CYS A 392 22.87 -41.58 2.49
CA CYS A 392 23.49 -40.43 1.83
C CYS A 392 24.91 -40.79 1.35
N SER A 393 25.47 -40.00 0.43
CA SER A 393 26.83 -40.21 -0.11
C SER A 393 27.91 -40.31 0.97
N ILE A 394 27.76 -39.57 2.07
CA ILE A 394 28.73 -39.57 3.17
C ILE A 394 28.59 -40.82 4.03
N CYS A 395 27.37 -41.25 4.37
CA CYS A 395 27.15 -42.50 5.12
C CYS A 395 27.50 -43.75 4.31
N PHE A 396 27.38 -43.67 2.98
CA PHE A 396 27.75 -44.76 2.09
C PHE A 396 29.27 -44.82 1.81
N GLY A 397 30.00 -43.71 1.95
CA GLY A 397 31.43 -43.62 1.65
C GLY A 397 32.29 -44.73 2.28
N PRO A 398 32.22 -44.99 3.59
CA PRO A 398 32.96 -46.08 4.25
C PRO A 398 32.58 -47.50 3.79
N LEU A 399 31.43 -47.64 3.12
CA LEU A 399 30.91 -48.90 2.58
C LEU A 399 31.15 -49.03 1.08
N TYR A 400 31.75 -48.04 0.43
CA TYR A 400 32.02 -48.07 -1.01
C TYR A 400 33.25 -48.94 -1.34
N SER A 401 33.19 -49.66 -2.47
CA SER A 401 34.34 -50.35 -3.09
C SER A 401 34.06 -50.48 -4.57
N GLY A 402 35.07 -50.23 -5.40
CA GLY A 402 34.99 -50.37 -6.86
C GLY A 402 35.09 -51.82 -7.38
N GLN A 403 35.15 -52.82 -6.50
CA GLN A 403 35.21 -54.23 -6.93
C GLN A 403 33.86 -54.72 -7.43
N TYR A 404 33.85 -55.44 -8.56
CA TYR A 404 32.64 -56.09 -9.09
C TYR A 404 32.09 -57.12 -8.07
N ASP A 405 30.84 -56.95 -7.68
CA ASP A 405 30.12 -57.76 -6.69
C ASP A 405 28.67 -58.00 -7.16
N PRO A 406 28.45 -58.94 -8.10
CA PRO A 406 27.15 -59.13 -8.76
C PRO A 406 26.02 -59.60 -7.83
N GLY A 407 26.34 -60.03 -6.61
CA GLY A 407 25.37 -60.44 -5.59
C GLY A 407 25.41 -59.59 -4.32
N ASN A 408 26.06 -58.42 -4.34
CA ASN A 408 26.17 -57.49 -3.20
C ASN A 408 26.64 -58.12 -1.86
N GLN A 409 27.22 -59.32 -1.89
CA GLN A 409 27.60 -60.06 -0.68
C GLN A 409 28.78 -59.40 0.02
N LYS A 410 29.70 -58.80 -0.73
CA LYS A 410 30.83 -58.05 -0.18
C LYS A 410 30.37 -56.72 0.41
N LEU A 411 29.33 -56.10 -0.15
CA LEU A 411 28.71 -54.90 0.44
C LEU A 411 28.07 -55.22 1.80
N LEU A 412 27.25 -56.26 1.89
CA LEU A 412 26.59 -56.67 3.14
C LEU A 412 27.60 -57.14 4.20
N LYS A 413 28.66 -57.86 3.81
CA LYS A 413 29.75 -58.22 4.73
C LYS A 413 30.46 -56.99 5.30
N ARG A 414 30.67 -55.94 4.49
CA ARG A 414 31.28 -54.68 4.95
C ARG A 414 30.36 -53.92 5.90
N LEU A 415 29.06 -53.88 5.60
CA LEU A 415 28.05 -53.32 6.50
C LEU A 415 28.03 -54.05 7.85
N ALA A 416 27.94 -55.38 7.82
CA ALA A 416 27.95 -56.23 9.02
C ALA A 416 29.21 -56.02 9.85
N ARG A 417 30.38 -56.00 9.21
CA ARG A 417 31.67 -55.75 9.87
C ARG A 417 31.71 -54.36 10.51
N ASN A 418 31.29 -53.31 9.81
CA ASN A 418 31.30 -51.95 10.35
C ASN A 418 30.36 -51.80 11.56
N LEU A 419 29.14 -52.34 11.47
CA LEU A 419 28.20 -52.33 12.59
C LEU A 419 28.70 -53.18 13.77
N HIS A 420 29.32 -54.34 13.50
CA HIS A 420 29.90 -55.19 14.55
C HIS A 420 31.08 -54.50 15.25
N MET A 421 31.97 -53.87 14.50
CA MET A 421 33.07 -53.06 15.06
C MET A 421 32.52 -51.88 15.88
N GLN A 422 31.45 -51.23 15.43
CA GLN A 422 30.82 -50.14 16.16
C GLN A 422 30.24 -50.60 17.52
N LEU A 423 29.64 -51.79 17.61
CA LEU A 423 29.08 -52.33 18.85
C LEU A 423 30.14 -52.91 19.81
N THR A 424 31.26 -53.39 19.28
CA THR A 424 32.32 -54.06 20.07
C THR A 424 33.48 -53.12 20.44
N SER A 425 33.94 -52.29 19.51
CA SER A 425 35.08 -51.36 19.69
C SER A 425 34.67 -49.89 19.76
N GLY A 426 33.50 -49.53 19.23
CA GLY A 426 33.03 -48.15 19.20
C GLY A 426 33.58 -47.33 18.03
N CYS A 427 33.09 -46.11 17.87
CA CYS A 427 33.53 -45.19 16.80
C CYS A 427 34.67 -44.26 17.23
N GLY A 428 35.08 -44.29 18.52
CA GLY A 428 36.18 -43.48 19.05
C GLY A 428 35.87 -42.01 19.28
N SER A 429 34.65 -41.54 18.97
CA SER A 429 34.24 -40.15 19.21
C SER A 429 33.81 -39.92 20.66
N ALA A 430 34.44 -38.94 21.31
CA ALA A 430 34.11 -38.50 22.66
C ALA A 430 32.71 -37.87 22.79
N SER A 431 32.09 -37.47 21.68
CA SER A 431 30.74 -36.88 21.65
C SER A 431 29.69 -37.81 21.02
N CYS A 432 30.01 -39.09 20.85
CA CYS A 432 29.05 -40.06 20.30
C CYS A 432 27.83 -40.20 21.23
N ARG A 433 26.62 -40.10 20.69
CA ARG A 433 25.34 -40.29 21.40
C ARG A 433 24.53 -41.49 20.90
N ASN A 434 25.08 -42.24 19.94
CA ASN A 434 24.40 -43.38 19.34
C ASN A 434 24.38 -44.56 20.34
N THR A 435 23.18 -45.03 20.69
CA THR A 435 22.97 -46.17 21.60
C THR A 435 23.42 -47.50 21.00
N HIS A 436 23.58 -47.58 19.68
CA HIS A 436 24.10 -48.72 18.96
C HIS A 436 25.62 -48.62 18.71
N CYS A 437 26.35 -47.89 19.57
CA CYS A 437 27.79 -47.75 19.51
C CYS A 437 28.41 -47.94 20.89
N ALA A 438 29.51 -48.69 21.00
CA ALA A 438 30.19 -48.88 22.29
C ALA A 438 30.64 -47.54 22.91
N SER A 439 31.18 -46.62 22.10
CA SER A 439 31.54 -45.27 22.54
C SER A 439 30.32 -44.46 22.98
N GLY A 440 29.19 -44.55 22.26
CA GLY A 440 27.98 -43.82 22.62
C GLY A 440 27.29 -44.36 23.88
N ARG A 441 27.28 -45.68 24.06
CA ARG A 441 26.79 -46.33 25.29
C ARG A 441 27.65 -45.99 26.51
N ALA A 442 28.97 -45.91 26.33
CA ALA A 442 29.88 -45.46 27.38
C ALA A 442 29.67 -43.98 27.75
N ASN A 443 29.30 -43.14 26.79
CA ASN A 443 29.04 -41.70 27.03
C ASN A 443 27.63 -41.41 27.58
N ALA A 444 26.65 -42.27 27.34
CA ALA A 444 25.25 -42.03 27.67
C ALA A 444 24.89 -42.27 29.15
N ILE A 445 25.72 -43.00 29.91
CA ILE A 445 25.40 -43.40 31.29
C ILE A 445 26.65 -43.25 32.16
N ALA A 446 26.53 -42.49 33.26
CA ALA A 446 27.53 -42.40 34.32
C ALA A 446 27.53 -43.62 35.29
N ASP A 447 26.92 -44.75 34.90
CA ASP A 447 26.81 -45.97 35.71
C ASP A 447 27.37 -47.20 34.98
N ALA A 448 28.11 -48.02 35.72
CA ALA A 448 29.06 -49.06 35.27
C ALA A 448 28.46 -50.34 34.65
N SER A 449 27.33 -50.29 33.95
CA SER A 449 26.74 -51.44 33.22
C SER A 449 26.82 -51.34 31.69
N ALA A 450 27.45 -50.29 31.15
CA ALA A 450 27.61 -50.07 29.71
C ALA A 450 28.97 -50.57 29.17
N ALA A 451 29.33 -51.82 29.44
CA ALA A 451 30.48 -52.47 28.80
C ALA A 451 30.24 -52.66 27.28
N PRO A 452 31.30 -52.72 26.43
CA PRO A 452 31.16 -53.16 25.05
C PRO A 452 30.40 -54.48 25.01
N LEU A 453 29.42 -54.60 24.10
CA LEU A 453 28.65 -55.84 23.98
C LEU A 453 29.61 -56.99 23.67
N SER A 454 29.36 -58.16 24.25
CA SER A 454 30.11 -59.35 23.88
C SER A 454 29.90 -59.64 22.39
N GLN A 455 30.86 -60.34 21.76
CA GLN A 455 30.78 -60.64 20.32
C GLN A 455 29.46 -61.34 19.94
N THR A 456 28.94 -62.18 20.84
CA THR A 456 27.68 -62.92 20.67
C THR A 456 26.45 -62.00 20.76
N GLU A 457 26.41 -61.08 21.72
CA GLU A 457 25.31 -60.11 21.87
C GLU A 457 25.30 -59.09 20.74
N ALA A 458 26.47 -58.60 20.33
CA ALA A 458 26.61 -57.72 19.18
C ALA A 458 26.12 -58.40 17.89
N ALA A 459 26.44 -59.68 17.68
CA ALA A 459 25.93 -60.44 16.53
C ALA A 459 24.41 -60.58 16.58
N ALA A 460 23.83 -60.91 17.74
CA ALA A 460 22.38 -61.07 17.92
C ALA A 460 21.60 -59.79 17.60
N MET A 461 22.12 -58.61 17.97
CA MET A 461 21.50 -57.31 17.65
C MET A 461 21.56 -56.96 16.14
N LEU A 462 22.52 -57.51 15.38
CA LEU A 462 22.68 -57.23 13.96
C LEU A 462 21.87 -58.14 13.04
N VAL A 463 21.49 -59.35 13.52
CA VAL A 463 20.67 -60.29 12.75
C VAL A 463 19.41 -59.66 12.15
N PRO A 464 18.56 -58.91 12.89
CA PRO A 464 17.34 -58.34 12.31
C PRO A 464 17.64 -57.31 11.19
N VAL A 465 18.66 -56.46 11.37
CA VAL A 465 19.06 -55.46 10.37
C VAL A 465 19.61 -56.13 9.12
N LEU A 466 20.49 -57.13 9.27
CA LEU A 466 21.05 -57.86 8.13
C LEU A 466 20.01 -58.72 7.40
N LYS A 467 19.00 -59.23 8.12
CA LYS A 467 17.87 -59.95 7.52
C LYS A 467 16.99 -59.04 6.68
N ALA A 468 16.79 -57.78 7.08
CA ALA A 468 16.07 -56.79 6.29
C ALA A 468 16.76 -56.48 4.96
N TYR A 469 18.10 -56.54 4.92
CA TYR A 469 18.90 -56.35 3.71
C TYR A 469 19.24 -57.64 2.95
N ALA A 470 18.84 -58.82 3.45
CA ALA A 470 19.10 -60.11 2.80
C ALA A 470 18.59 -60.22 1.34
N PRO A 471 17.46 -59.61 0.94
CA PRO A 471 17.01 -59.60 -0.46
C PRO A 471 17.99 -58.94 -1.45
N LEU A 472 18.89 -58.06 -0.97
CA LEU A 472 19.96 -57.49 -1.82
C LEU A 472 21.01 -58.53 -2.23
N ALA A 473 21.17 -59.60 -1.45
CA ALA A 473 22.19 -60.63 -1.67
C ALA A 473 21.85 -61.60 -2.81
N THR A 474 20.58 -61.65 -3.20
CA THR A 474 20.02 -62.57 -4.21
C THR A 474 19.57 -61.85 -5.48
N ALA A 475 19.50 -60.52 -5.45
CA ALA A 475 19.12 -59.69 -6.59
C ALA A 475 20.25 -59.65 -7.63
N THR A 476 20.09 -60.41 -8.72
CA THR A 476 20.94 -60.36 -9.91
C THR A 476 20.34 -59.38 -10.92
N GLY A 477 20.43 -58.09 -10.62
CA GLY A 477 19.89 -57.03 -11.48
C GLY A 477 19.66 -55.74 -10.70
N GLY A 478 20.06 -54.60 -11.29
CA GLY A 478 20.30 -53.32 -10.62
C GLY A 478 19.11 -52.61 -9.95
N HIS A 479 17.93 -53.20 -9.83
CA HIS A 479 16.79 -52.59 -9.12
C HIS A 479 16.03 -53.63 -8.29
N SER A 480 16.59 -53.97 -7.14
CA SER A 480 15.82 -54.55 -6.03
C SER A 480 15.14 -53.43 -5.25
N THR A 481 13.82 -53.37 -5.27
CA THR A 481 13.01 -52.47 -4.43
C THR A 481 13.05 -52.99 -3.00
N VAL A 482 14.13 -52.71 -2.27
CA VAL A 482 14.15 -52.90 -0.83
C VAL A 482 13.17 -51.90 -0.23
N ASP A 483 12.14 -52.39 0.44
CA ASP A 483 11.33 -51.55 1.28
C ASP A 483 12.16 -51.20 2.52
N TYR A 484 12.60 -49.93 2.59
CA TYR A 484 13.39 -49.42 3.70
C TYR A 484 12.50 -49.00 4.88
N SER A 485 11.17 -49.14 4.78
CA SER A 485 10.26 -48.86 5.88
C SER A 485 10.51 -49.85 7.03
N GLY A 486 10.81 -49.32 8.21
CA GLY A 486 11.10 -50.12 9.40
C GLY A 486 12.54 -50.66 9.52
N ILE A 487 13.47 -50.26 8.65
CA ILE A 487 14.89 -50.59 8.83
C ILE A 487 15.55 -49.60 9.81
N ASP A 488 15.91 -50.10 10.99
CA ASP A 488 16.61 -49.32 12.02
C ASP A 488 18.13 -49.42 11.86
N LEU A 489 18.67 -48.65 10.92
CA LEU A 489 20.10 -48.56 10.69
C LEU A 489 20.70 -47.37 11.45
N HIS A 490 21.64 -47.66 12.36
CA HIS A 490 22.32 -46.66 13.19
C HIS A 490 23.83 -46.70 12.94
N LEU A 491 24.30 -45.99 11.92
CA LEU A 491 25.73 -45.92 11.56
C LEU A 491 26.37 -44.67 12.18
N CYS A 492 27.47 -44.87 12.90
CA CYS A 492 28.42 -43.81 13.24
C CYS A 492 29.31 -43.56 12.02
N VAL A 493 29.21 -42.37 11.44
CA VAL A 493 29.94 -41.94 10.23
C VAL A 493 30.74 -40.70 10.54
#